data_AF-A0A919EHP8-F1
#
_entry.id   AF-A0A919EHP8-F1
#
_cell.length_a   1.000
_cell.length_b   1.000
_cell.length_c   1.000
_cell.angle_alpha   90.00
_cell.angle_beta   90.00
_cell.angle_gamma   90.00
#
_symmetry.space_group_name_H-M   'P 1'
#
loop_
_entity.id
_entity.type
_entity.pdbx_description
1 polymer ?
#
loop_
_entity_poly.entity_id
_entity_poly.type
_entity_poly.pdbx_seq_one_letter_code
_entity_poly.pdbx_strand_id
1 'polypeptide(L)' 'MANKEAMTQHMKQISQATDYGRHAVVMMDGAGCHTFDIAKPFDNVTLIKLPRTPQS' A
#
# COMPACT_ATOMS: atom_id res chain seq x y z
N MET A 1 -13.23 9.26 5.55
CA MET A 1 -12.32 8.76 6.60
C MET A 1 -12.29 7.23 6.70
N ALA A 2 -13.42 6.52 6.54
CA ALA A 2 -13.46 5.05 6.59
C ALA A 2 -12.45 4.32 5.66
N ASN A 3 -12.16 4.90 4.49
CA ASN A 3 -11.25 4.27 3.53
C ASN A 3 -9.77 4.25 3.97
N LYS A 4 -9.31 5.20 4.81
CA LYS A 4 -7.89 5.25 5.20
C LYS A 4 -7.55 4.20 6.26
N GLU A 5 -8.37 4.09 7.30
CA GLU A 5 -8.18 3.10 8.38
C GLU A 5 -8.32 1.67 7.87
N ALA A 6 -9.32 1.41 7.02
CA ALA A 6 -9.50 0.11 6.38
C ALA A 6 -8.27 -0.27 5.53
N MET A 7 -7.72 0.68 4.78
CA MET A 7 -6.53 0.45 3.97
C MET A 7 -5.27 0.26 4.82
N THR A 8 -5.10 0.97 5.94
CA THR A 8 -4.01 0.72 6.89
C THR A 8 -4.12 -0.69 7.50
N GLN A 9 -5.33 -1.12 7.88
CA GLN A 9 -5.56 -2.46 8.38
C GLN A 9 -5.26 -3.53 7.32
N HIS A 10 -5.54 -3.24 6.05
CA HIS A 10 -5.16 -4.12 4.95
C HIS A 10 -3.63 -4.22 4.80
N MET A 11 -2.90 -3.10 4.90
CA MET A 11 -1.42 -3.13 4.90
C MET A 11 -0.87 -3.95 6.07
N LYS A 12 -1.51 -3.90 7.25
CA LYS A 12 -1.15 -4.76 8.39
C LYS A 12 -1.28 -6.25 8.06
N GLN A 13 -2.36 -6.65 7.41
CA GLN A 13 -2.57 -8.05 7.02
C GLN A 13 -1.49 -8.53 6.05
N ILE A 14 -1.12 -7.70 5.07
CA ILE A 14 -0.03 -7.99 4.12
C ILE A 14 1.30 -8.13 4.87
N SER A 15 1.61 -7.19 5.77
CA SER A 15 2.82 -7.21 6.59
C SER A 15 2.93 -8.51 7.41
N GLN A 16 1.84 -8.94 8.03
CA GLN A 16 1.77 -10.17 8.84
C GLN A 16 1.85 -11.46 8.00
N ALA A 17 1.33 -11.44 6.77
CA ALA A 17 1.40 -12.57 5.85
C ALA A 17 2.75 -12.69 5.13
N THR A 18 3.60 -11.66 5.22
CA THR A 18 4.93 -11.65 4.60
C THR A 18 5.92 -12.39 5.50
N ASP A 19 6.54 -13.45 4.97
CA ASP A 19 7.50 -14.26 5.73
C ASP A 19 8.66 -13.41 6.28
N TYR A 20 9.25 -13.86 7.39
CA TYR A 20 10.43 -13.22 7.96
C TYR A 20 11.57 -13.10 6.95
N GLY A 21 12.18 -11.91 6.89
CA GLY A 21 13.24 -11.58 5.94
C GLY A 21 12.77 -11.27 4.51
N ARG A 22 11.45 -11.28 4.24
CA ARG A 22 10.87 -10.85 2.97
C ARG A 22 10.26 -9.45 3.07
N HIS A 23 10.08 -8.83 1.91
CA HIS A 23 9.52 -7.49 1.77
C HIS A 23 8.39 -7.49 0.74
N ALA A 24 7.24 -6.96 1.11
CA ALA A 24 6.09 -6.85 0.23
C ALA A 24 6.11 -5.54 -0.55
N VAL A 25 5.82 -5.62 -1.85
CA VAL A 25 5.65 -4.46 -2.72
C VAL A 25 4.21 -4.45 -3.24
N VAL A 26 3.46 -3.41 -2.90
CA VAL A 26 2.05 -3.26 -3.28
C VAL A 26 1.95 -2.20 -4.36
N MET A 27 1.42 -2.57 -5.52
CA MET A 27 1.20 -1.64 -6.64
C MET A 27 -0.25 -1.15 -6.63
N MET A 28 -0.46 0.17 -6.67
CA MET A 28 -1.81 0.77 -6.70
C MET A 28 -2.00 1.71 -7.88
N ASP A 29 -3.20 1.73 -8.44
CA ASP A 29 -3.62 2.52 -9.62
C ASP A 29 -3.85 4.02 -9.33
N GLY A 30 -3.46 4.50 -8.15
CA GLY A 30 -3.43 5.92 -7.84
C GLY A 30 -4.79 6.57 -7.58
N ALA A 31 -5.87 5.79 -7.41
CA ALA A 31 -7.21 6.28 -7.09
C ALA A 31 -7.33 7.07 -5.75
N GLY A 32 -6.23 7.25 -5.01
CA GLY A 32 -6.17 8.15 -3.84
C GLY A 32 -4.76 8.65 -3.59
N CYS A 33 -4.44 9.87 -4.05
CA CYS A 33 -3.12 10.48 -3.90
C CYS A 33 -2.82 11.02 -2.49
N HIS A 34 -3.72 10.86 -1.51
CA HIS A 34 -3.50 11.23 -0.11
C HIS A 34 -3.29 10.03 0.82
N THR A 35 -3.07 8.84 0.26
CA THR A 35 -3.09 7.57 0.99
C THR A 35 -1.70 6.96 1.21
N PHE A 36 -0.62 7.59 0.74
CA PHE A 36 0.75 7.03 0.84
C PHE A 36 1.24 6.77 2.28
N ASP A 37 0.59 7.39 3.26
CA ASP A 37 0.94 7.23 4.67
C ASP A 37 0.39 5.95 5.31
N ILE A 38 -0.44 5.16 4.60
CA ILE A 38 -1.03 3.93 5.18
C ILE A 38 -0.02 2.81 5.41
N ALA A 39 1.09 2.81 4.65
CA ALA A 39 2.14 1.81 4.76
C ALA A 39 3.27 2.22 5.70
N LYS A 40 3.36 3.51 6.08
CA LYS A 40 4.40 4.05 6.97
C LYS A 40 4.63 3.25 8.27
N PRO A 41 3.61 2.67 8.92
CA PRO A 41 3.82 1.90 10.15
C PRO A 41 4.48 0.51 9.95
N PHE A 42 4.68 0.05 8.71
CA PHE A 42 5.11 -1.31 8.40
C PHE A 42 6.43 -1.30 7.61
N ASP A 43 7.52 -1.65 8.27
CA ASP A 43 8.87 -1.58 7.68
C ASP A 43 9.08 -2.58 6.54
N ASN A 44 8.26 -3.64 6.47
CA ASN A 44 8.33 -4.69 5.45
C ASN A 44 7.33 -4.53 4.30
N VAL A 45 6.69 -3.37 4.16
CA VAL A 45 5.74 -3.07 3.09
C VAL A 45 6.09 -1.77 2.39
N THR A 46 6.22 -1.79 1.08
CA THR A 46 6.38 -0.59 0.25
C THR A 46 5.23 -0.45 -0.73
N LEU A 47 4.73 0.78 -0.83
CA LEU A 47 3.66 1.14 -1.74
C LEU A 47 4.22 1.82 -2.98
N ILE A 48 3.93 1.30 -4.16
CA ILE A 48 4.33 1.90 -5.45
C ILE A 48 3.08 2.35 -6.19
N LYS A 49 3.07 3.61 -6.61
CA LYS A 49 2.02 4.13 -7.49
C LYS A 49 2.30 3.72 -8.93
N LEU A 50 1.32 3.14 -9.60
CA LEU A 50 1.41 2.91 -11.03
C LEU A 50 1.46 4.26 -11.77
N PRO A 51 2.32 4.38 -12.79
CA PRO A 51 2.26 5.53 -13.69
C PRO A 51 0.88 5.55 -14.35
N ARG A 52 0.32 6.76 -14.53
CA ARG A 52 -0.97 6.90 -15.20
C ARG A 52 -0.83 6.34 -16.62
N THR A 53 -1.74 5.47 -17.03
CA THR A 53 -1.78 5.06 -18.44
C THR A 53 -2.06 6.30 -19.30
N PRO A 54 -1.36 6.46 -20.45
CA PRO A 54 -1.73 7.48 -21.42
C PRO A 54 -3.18 7.24 -21.83
N GLN A 55 -4.05 8.24 -21.64
CA GLN A 55 -5.41 8.20 -22.17
C GLN A 55 -5.27 8.28 -23.70
N SER A 56 -5.64 7.21 -24.41
CA SER A 56 -5.74 7.16 -25.87
C SER A 56 -6.94 7.95 -26.38
#